data_AF-A0A4Y9J5M0-F1
#
_entry.id   AF-A0A4Y9J5M0-F1
#
_cell.length_a   1.000
_cell.length_b   1.000
_cell.length_c   1.000
_cell.angle_alpha   90.00
_cell.angle_beta   90.00
_cell.angle_gamma   90.00
#
_symmetry.space_group_name_H-M   'P 1'
#
loop_
_entity.id
_entity.type
_entity.pdbx_description
1 polymer ?
#
loop_
_entity_poly.entity_id
_entity_poly.type
_entity_poly.pdbx_seq_one_letter_code
_entity_poly.pdbx_strand_id
1 'polypeptide(L)'
;MKTQLISHLSTLEKASVVLAIALILCLLPLPYGFYTIIRLATAVIAGCWAYHFYNRRMTSFAITAGAIALLYQPFLKITLDRLTWNIIDVIFAGLIVLIIFKKK
;
A
#
# COMPACT_ATOMS: atom_id res chain seq x y z
N MET A 1 21.79 13.60 -8.44
CA MET A 1 21.01 12.97 -7.33
C MET A 1 19.49 13.03 -7.53
N LYS A 2 18.88 14.13 -8.00
CA LYS A 2 17.43 14.21 -8.31
C LYS A 2 16.91 13.18 -9.32
N THR A 3 17.70 12.84 -10.35
CA THR A 3 17.29 11.93 -11.44
C THR A 3 17.05 10.49 -10.98
N GLN A 4 17.87 9.98 -10.04
CA GLN A 4 17.70 8.64 -9.43
C GLN A 4 16.45 8.58 -8.54
N LEU A 5 16.15 9.66 -7.81
CA LEU A 5 14.95 9.76 -6.99
C LEU A 5 13.67 9.80 -7.85
N ILE A 6 13.72 10.47 -9.01
CA ILE A 6 12.59 10.58 -9.95
C ILE A 6 12.35 9.25 -10.66
N SER A 7 13.39 8.52 -11.06
CA SER A 7 13.23 7.19 -11.64
C SER A 7 12.62 6.22 -10.64
N HIS A 8 13.10 6.18 -9.38
CA HIS A 8 12.50 5.38 -8.31
C HIS A 8 11.04 5.75 -8.04
N LEU A 9 10.68 7.04 -8.16
CA LEU A 9 9.30 7.49 -7.96
C LEU A 9 8.37 6.98 -9.07
N SER A 10 8.83 6.97 -10.32
CA SER A 10 8.05 6.41 -11.45
C SER A 10 7.89 4.89 -11.37
N THR A 11 8.88 4.19 -10.82
CA THR A 11 8.80 2.75 -10.55
C THR A 11 7.84 2.45 -9.41
N LEU A 12 7.85 3.27 -8.35
CA LEU A 12 6.91 3.18 -7.24
C LEU A 12 5.47 3.36 -7.71
N GLU A 13 5.20 4.34 -8.56
CA GLU A 13 3.86 4.55 -9.13
C GLU A 13 3.37 3.34 -9.93
N LYS A 14 4.22 2.77 -10.78
CA LYS A 14 3.89 1.55 -11.53
C LYS A 14 3.66 0.36 -10.58
N ALA A 15 4.48 0.22 -9.54
CA ALA A 15 4.33 -0.82 -8.53
C ALA A 15 3.04 -0.64 -7.72
N SER A 16 2.64 0.59 -7.39
CA SER A 16 1.37 0.90 -6.72
C SER A 16 0.16 0.50 -7.56
N VAL A 17 0.23 0.66 -8.90
CA VAL A 17 -0.85 0.22 -9.81
C VAL A 17 -0.94 -1.30 -9.84
N VAL A 18 0.20 -2.00 -9.92
CA VAL A 18 0.22 -3.48 -9.84
C VAL A 18 -0.30 -3.96 -8.49
N LEU A 19 0.03 -3.27 -7.40
CA LEU A 19 -0.47 -3.58 -6.06
C LEU A 19 -1.99 -3.34 -5.96
N ALA A 20 -2.51 -2.26 -6.55
CA ALA A 20 -3.95 -2.00 -6.58
C ALA A 20 -4.70 -3.13 -7.31
N ILE A 21 -4.15 -3.65 -8.41
CA ILE A 21 -4.69 -4.82 -9.11
C ILE A 21 -4.60 -6.07 -8.23
N ALA A 22 -3.49 -6.28 -7.52
CA ALA A 22 -3.31 -7.40 -6.59
C ALA A 22 -4.26 -7.33 -5.38
N LEU A 23 -4.55 -6.13 -4.86
CA LEU A 23 -5.54 -5.85 -3.83
C LEU A 23 -6.96 -6.18 -4.31
N ILE A 24 -7.29 -5.87 -5.57
CA ILE A 24 -8.57 -6.27 -6.19
C ILE A 24 -8.61 -7.80 -6.40
N LEU A 25 -7.48 -8.42 -6.75
CA LEU A 25 -7.37 -9.88 -6.86
C LEU A 25 -7.56 -10.59 -5.51
N CYS A 26 -7.19 -9.92 -4.42
CA CYS A 26 -7.42 -10.33 -3.03
C CYS A 26 -8.92 -10.45 -2.68
N LEU A 27 -9.80 -9.81 -3.46
CA LEU A 27 -11.25 -9.91 -3.31
C LEU A 27 -11.80 -11.30 -3.67
N LEU A 28 -11.07 -12.07 -4.50
CA LEU A 28 -11.40 -13.46 -4.78
C LEU A 28 -10.97 -14.36 -3.60
N PRO A 29 -11.72 -15.43 -3.29
CA PRO A 29 -11.37 -16.35 -2.20
C PRO A 29 -10.15 -17.21 -2.57
N LEU A 30 -8.95 -16.64 -2.46
CA LEU A 30 -7.69 -17.36 -2.66
C LEU A 30 -7.28 -18.17 -1.40
N PRO A 31 -6.38 -19.16 -1.57
CA PRO A 31 -5.76 -19.86 -0.44
C PRO A 31 -4.96 -18.89 0.44
N TYR A 32 -4.96 -19.13 1.75
CA TYR A 32 -4.47 -18.20 2.78
C TYR A 32 -3.02 -17.70 2.56
N GLY A 33 -2.14 -18.55 2.01
CA GLY A 33 -0.74 -18.17 1.74
C GLY A 33 -0.57 -17.02 0.75
N PHE A 34 -1.47 -16.89 -0.24
CA PHE A 34 -1.41 -15.78 -1.20
C PHE A 34 -1.73 -14.44 -0.53
N TYR A 35 -2.66 -14.42 0.42
CA TYR A 35 -2.98 -13.22 1.19
C TYR A 35 -1.76 -12.72 1.97
N THR A 36 -1.00 -13.63 2.60
CA THR A 36 0.20 -13.23 3.35
C THR A 36 1.26 -12.58 2.46
N ILE A 37 1.47 -13.11 1.25
CA ILE A 37 2.41 -12.53 0.27
C ILE A 37 1.94 -11.14 -0.18
N ILE A 38 0.64 -10.99 -0.48
CA ILE A 38 0.07 -9.71 -0.89
C ILE A 38 0.20 -8.68 0.25
N ARG A 39 -0.09 -9.05 1.50
CA ARG A 39 0.06 -8.15 2.65
C ARG A 39 1.49 -7.71 2.86
N LEU A 40 2.45 -8.62 2.75
CA LEU A 40 3.87 -8.29 2.82
C LEU A 40 4.25 -7.28 1.73
N ALA A 41 3.81 -7.50 0.48
CA ALA A 41 4.04 -6.58 -0.62
C ALA A 41 3.38 -5.21 -0.35
N THR A 42 2.15 -5.18 0.15
CA THR A 42 1.44 -3.95 0.52
C THR A 42 2.17 -3.19 1.63
N ALA A 43 2.66 -3.88 2.66
CA ALA A 43 3.41 -3.26 3.75
C ALA A 43 4.71 -2.59 3.26
N VAL A 44 5.46 -3.26 2.36
CA VAL A 44 6.70 -2.71 1.78
C VAL A 44 6.40 -1.45 0.95
N ILE A 45 5.39 -1.50 0.08
CA ILE A 45 5.03 -0.34 -0.76
C ILE A 45 4.50 0.82 0.08
N ALA A 46 3.67 0.54 1.10
CA ALA A 46 3.17 1.54 2.04
C ALA A 46 4.31 2.20 2.83
N GLY A 47 5.32 1.43 3.26
CA GLY A 47 6.52 1.96 3.91
C GLY A 47 7.33 2.88 3.00
N CYS A 48 7.52 2.51 1.73
CA CYS A 48 8.16 3.39 0.74
C CYS A 48 7.36 4.68 0.51
N TRP A 49 6.03 4.60 0.46
CA TRP A 49 5.15 5.76 0.36
C TRP A 49 5.26 6.68 1.57
N ALA A 50 5.28 6.12 2.79
CA ALA A 50 5.44 6.88 4.02
C ALA A 50 6.73 7.72 3.99
N TYR A 51 7.85 7.11 3.57
CA TYR A 51 9.12 7.82 3.40
C TYR A 51 9.03 8.93 2.33
N HIS A 52 8.33 8.66 1.21
CA HIS A 52 8.14 9.66 0.16
C HIS A 52 7.33 10.88 0.62
N PHE A 53 6.20 10.65 1.30
CA PHE A 53 5.36 11.73 1.84
C PHE A 53 6.05 12.52 2.94
N TYR A 54 6.86 11.84 3.75
CA TYR A 54 7.68 12.48 4.77
C TYR A 54 8.65 13.48 4.12
N ASN A 55 9.33 13.07 3.04
CA ASN A 55 10.26 13.94 2.31
C ASN A 55 9.56 15.09 1.56
N ARG A 56 8.28 14.95 1.22
CA ARG A 56 7.43 15.99 0.61
C ARG A 56 6.82 16.95 1.65
N ARG A 57 7.17 16.84 2.94
CA ARG A 57 6.55 17.54 4.07
C ARG A 57 5.03 17.31 4.22
N MET A 58 4.51 16.25 3.62
CA MET A 58 3.09 15.86 3.72
C MET A 58 2.93 14.89 4.90
N THR A 59 3.16 15.38 6.11
CA THR A 59 3.21 14.57 7.34
C THR A 59 1.93 13.77 7.59
N SER A 60 0.76 14.34 7.30
CA SER A 60 -0.53 13.65 7.46
C SER A 60 -0.61 12.38 6.59
N PHE A 61 -0.25 12.48 5.30
CA PHE A 61 -0.20 11.32 4.39
C PHE A 61 0.91 10.32 4.73
N ALA A 62 2.04 10.82 5.25
CA ALA A 62 3.15 9.98 5.71
C ALA A 62 2.74 9.10 6.90
N ILE A 63 2.03 9.69 7.87
CA ILE A 63 1.51 8.98 9.05
C ILE A 63 0.46 7.96 8.62
N THR A 64 -0.47 8.32 7.73
CA THR A 64 -1.47 7.38 7.20
C THR A 64 -0.81 6.20 6.49
N ALA A 65 0.15 6.45 5.60
CA ALA A 65 0.87 5.40 4.88
C ALA A 65 1.69 4.51 5.84
N GLY A 66 2.34 5.10 6.85
CA GLY A 66 3.08 4.37 7.87
C GLY A 66 2.17 3.51 8.75
N ALA A 67 1.01 4.03 9.16
CA ALA A 67 0.00 3.28 9.90
C ALA A 67 -0.50 2.07 9.10
N ILE A 68 -0.68 2.23 7.79
CA ILE A 68 -1.11 1.13 6.93
C ILE A 68 0.01 0.12 6.71
N ALA A 69 1.26 0.55 6.56
CA ALA A 69 2.40 -0.37 6.54
C ALA A 69 2.46 -1.22 7.83
N LEU A 70 2.15 -0.62 8.97
CA LEU A 70 2.02 -1.34 10.26
C LEU A 70 0.80 -2.26 10.30
N LEU A 71 -0.33 -1.86 9.71
CA LEU A 71 -1.55 -2.65 9.69
C LEU A 71 -1.38 -3.94 8.87
N TYR A 72 -0.69 -3.85 7.72
CA TYR A 72 -0.41 -4.98 6.82
C TYR A 72 0.84 -5.77 7.20
N GLN A 73 1.46 -5.46 8.34
CA GLN A 73 2.68 -6.14 8.76
C GLN A 73 2.41 -7.65 8.98
N PRO A 74 3.29 -8.55 8.51
CA PRO A 74 3.15 -9.99 8.69
C PRO A 74 3.53 -10.46 10.11
N PHE A 75 4.03 -9.57 10.97
CA PHE A 75 4.58 -9.90 12.29
C PHE A 75 3.51 -10.08 13.38
N LEU A 76 2.39 -9.37 13.27
CA LEU A 76 1.26 -9.54 14.18
C LEU A 76 0.25 -10.49 13.52
N LYS A 77 0.00 -11.65 14.13
CA LYS A 77 -1.13 -12.52 13.77
C LYS A 77 -2.43 -11.83 14.21
N ILE A 78 -2.88 -10.86 13.41
CA ILE A 78 -4.20 -10.27 13.61
C ILE A 78 -5.20 -11.20 12.93
N THR A 79 -5.91 -12.00 13.73
CA THR A 79 -6.98 -12.92 13.29
C THR A 79 -8.25 -12.15 12.96
N LEU A 80 -8.16 -11.19 12.03
CA LEU A 80 -9.32 -10.53 11.44
C LEU A 80 -9.99 -11.47 10.44
N ASP A 81 -11.31 -11.42 10.38
CA ASP A 81 -12.10 -12.15 9.41
C ASP A 81 -11.80 -11.67 7.97
N ARG A 82 -12.04 -12.53 6.98
CA ARG A 82 -11.81 -12.21 5.55
C ARG A 82 -12.58 -10.95 5.14
N LEU A 83 -13.80 -10.78 5.65
CA LEU A 83 -14.64 -9.63 5.30
C LEU A 83 -14.02 -8.31 5.79
N THR A 84 -13.46 -8.29 7.00
CA THR A 84 -12.81 -7.11 7.55
C THR A 84 -11.58 -6.72 6.74
N TRP A 85 -10.76 -7.70 6.32
CA TRP A 85 -9.60 -7.42 5.47
C TRP A 85 -9.97 -6.88 4.10
N ASN A 86 -11.01 -7.42 3.46
CA ASN A 86 -11.48 -6.89 2.18
C ASN A 86 -11.95 -5.43 2.30
N ILE A 87 -12.62 -5.06 3.40
CA ILE A 87 -13.02 -3.66 3.63
C ILE A 87 -11.79 -2.75 3.72
N ILE A 88 -10.76 -3.16 4.47
CA ILE A 88 -9.51 -2.41 4.61
C ILE A 88 -8.81 -2.29 3.24
N ASP A 89 -8.76 -3.39 2.46
CA ASP A 89 -8.16 -3.42 1.12
C ASP A 89 -8.86 -2.43 0.17
N VAL A 90 -10.19 -2.36 0.17
CA VAL A 90 -10.97 -1.43 -0.65
C VAL A 90 -10.71 0.03 -0.25
N ILE A 91 -10.68 0.33 1.05
CA ILE A 91 -10.35 1.67 1.55
C ILE A 91 -8.93 2.06 1.11
N PHE A 92 -7.97 1.13 1.20
CA PHE A 92 -6.59 1.41 0.82
C PHE A 92 -6.41 1.60 -0.69
N ALA A 93 -7.10 0.80 -1.50
CA ALA A 93 -7.16 1.00 -2.94
C ALA A 93 -7.71 2.40 -3.29
N GLY A 94 -8.78 2.84 -2.63
CA GLY A 94 -9.33 4.19 -2.79
C GLY A 94 -8.35 5.29 -2.41
N LEU A 95 -7.61 5.12 -1.31
CA LEU A 95 -6.58 6.07 -0.88
C LEU A 95 -5.43 6.17 -1.89
N ILE A 96 -4.99 5.05 -2.45
CA ILE A 96 -3.95 5.01 -3.50
C ILE A 96 -4.41 5.79 -4.73
N VAL A 97 -5.65 5.56 -5.19
CA VAL A 97 -6.23 6.27 -6.34
C VAL A 97 -6.30 7.78 -6.08
N LEU A 98 -6.73 8.20 -4.88
CA LEU A 98 -6.83 9.62 -4.52
C LEU A 98 -5.46 10.30 -4.54
N ILE A 99 -4.43 9.62 -4.02
CA ILE A 99 -3.06 10.12 -4.04
C ILE A 99 -2.52 10.25 -5.48
N ILE A 100 -2.79 9.26 -6.35
CA ILE A 100 -2.40 9.32 -7.76
C ILE A 100 -3.12 10.48 -8.46
N PHE A 101 -4.42 10.66 -8.21
CA PHE A 101 -5.20 11.75 -8.79
C PHE A 101 -4.76 13.13 -8.34
N LYS A 102 -4.42 13.31 -7.06
CA LYS A 102 -3.95 14.59 -6.53
C LYS A 102 -2.58 15.02 -7.10
N LYS A 103 -1.84 14.09 -7.71
CA LYS A 103 -0.55 14.35 -8.34
C LYS A 103 -0.67 14.85 -9.79
N LYS A 104 -1.88 14.79 -10.37
CA LYS A 104 -2.19 15.29 -11.71
C LYS A 104 -2.75 16.71 -11.62
#